data_AF-A0A1B2E5X4-F1
#
_entry.id   AF-A0A1B2E5X4-F1
#
_cell.length_a   1.000
_cell.length_b   1.000
_cell.length_c   1.000
_cell.angle_alpha   90.00
_cell.angle_beta   90.00
_cell.angle_gamma   90.00
#
_symmetry.space_group_name_H-M   'P 1'
#
loop_
_entity.id
_entity.type
_entity.pdbx_description
1 polymer ?
#
loop_
_entity_poly.entity_id
_entity_poly.type
_entity_poly.pdbx_seq_one_letter_code
_entity_poly.pdbx_strand_id
1 'polypeptide(L)'
;MLYHFSEDPGITRFEPRVLYNQHDEPAKVWAIDAHHAPHYYVPRECPRVCLEAGEDTTEADVEKFFGLSEARRMMVIESGWYERVRTACIYRYSFEPDDFEEFDRNAGYYVAMQTVVPVQVERINDLVGAILQAGIELRFTPSLLPLKEQVLASTVHFSMIRMRNATL
;
A
#
# COMPACT_ATOMS: atom_id res chain seq x y z
N MET A 1 3.71 -13.03 -10.00
CA MET A 1 4.68 -12.01 -9.55
C MET A 1 4.23 -11.43 -8.23
N LEU A 2 5.18 -11.24 -7.32
CA LEU A 2 5.01 -10.52 -6.06
C LEU A 2 5.96 -9.33 -6.01
N TYR A 3 5.69 -8.35 -5.17
CA TYR A 3 6.40 -7.08 -5.20
C TYR A 3 6.89 -6.60 -3.83
N HIS A 4 7.99 -5.85 -3.85
CA HIS A 4 8.41 -5.00 -2.75
C HIS A 4 8.69 -3.59 -3.26
N PHE A 5 8.40 -2.59 -2.43
CA PHE A 5 8.58 -1.18 -2.77
C PHE A 5 9.50 -0.50 -1.77
N SER A 6 10.54 0.17 -2.28
CA SER A 6 11.53 0.87 -1.48
C SER A 6 11.99 2.16 -2.17
N GLU A 7 12.44 3.13 -1.39
CA GLU A 7 13.15 4.32 -1.91
C GLU A 7 14.65 4.03 -2.13
N ASP A 8 15.16 2.92 -1.60
CA ASP A 8 16.53 2.44 -1.81
C ASP A 8 16.63 1.68 -3.14
N PRO A 9 17.45 2.12 -4.13
CA PRO A 9 17.71 1.40 -5.38
C PRO A 9 18.64 0.18 -5.24
N GLY A 10 19.43 0.13 -4.17
CA GLY A 10 20.59 -0.74 -4.04
C GLY A 10 20.30 -2.13 -3.50
N ILE A 11 19.03 -2.47 -3.26
CA ILE A 11 18.68 -3.75 -2.65
C ILE A 11 18.86 -4.88 -3.68
N THR A 12 19.94 -5.66 -3.53
CA THR A 12 20.24 -6.78 -4.42
C THR A 12 19.71 -8.12 -3.90
N ARG A 13 19.41 -8.22 -2.61
CA ARG A 13 18.78 -9.38 -1.97
C ARG A 13 17.97 -8.94 -0.76
N PHE A 14 16.93 -9.68 -0.45
CA PHE A 14 16.09 -9.46 0.72
C PHE A 14 16.32 -10.59 1.69
N GLU A 15 16.96 -10.28 2.82
CA GLU A 15 17.15 -11.23 3.92
C GLU A 15 15.91 -11.17 4.84
N PRO A 16 15.45 -12.32 5.37
CA PRO A 16 14.34 -12.34 6.32
C PRO A 16 14.66 -11.46 7.54
N ARG A 17 13.69 -10.64 7.97
CA ARG A 17 13.84 -9.77 9.14
C ARG A 17 12.71 -9.99 10.12
N VAL A 18 13.03 -9.93 11.41
CA VAL A 18 12.04 -9.82 12.47
C VAL A 18 11.51 -8.39 12.47
N LEU A 19 10.19 -8.21 12.37
CA LEU A 19 9.59 -6.89 12.47
C LEU A 19 9.70 -6.40 13.92
N TYR A 20 9.92 -5.08 14.09
CA TYR A 20 10.22 -4.44 15.39
C TYR A 20 9.29 -4.79 16.56
N ASN A 21 8.06 -5.25 16.28
CA ASN A 21 7.04 -5.54 17.29
C ASN A 21 6.65 -7.03 17.35
N GLN A 22 7.39 -7.91 16.67
CA GLN A 22 7.07 -9.34 16.54
C GLN A 22 8.28 -10.20 16.91
N HIS A 23 8.84 -9.97 18.11
CA HIS A 23 10.06 -10.63 18.55
C HIS A 23 9.97 -12.17 18.61
N ASP A 24 8.76 -12.70 18.78
CA ASP A 24 8.51 -14.15 18.87
C ASP A 24 8.14 -14.79 17.52
N GLU A 25 8.07 -14.01 16.44
CA GLU A 25 7.79 -14.51 15.09
C GLU A 25 9.09 -14.81 14.32
N PRO A 26 9.09 -15.83 13.45
CA PRO A 26 10.22 -16.08 12.58
C PRO A 26 10.46 -14.87 11.67
N ALA A 27 11.74 -14.62 11.37
CA ALA A 27 12.14 -13.60 10.42
C ALA A 27 11.54 -13.90 9.04
N LYS A 28 11.00 -12.89 8.36
CA LYS A 28 10.31 -13.03 7.08
C LYS A 28 10.77 -11.96 6.09
N VAL A 29 10.79 -12.30 4.80
CA VAL A 29 10.76 -11.32 3.72
C VAL A 29 9.31 -11.10 3.35
N TRP A 30 8.88 -9.83 3.30
CA TRP A 30 7.51 -9.46 2.98
C TRP A 30 7.40 -9.00 1.54
N ALA A 31 6.39 -9.51 0.84
CA ALA A 31 5.98 -9.07 -0.48
C ALA A 31 4.46 -8.82 -0.54
N ILE A 32 4.05 -8.07 -1.56
CA ILE A 32 2.67 -7.71 -1.83
C ILE A 32 2.25 -8.24 -3.21
N ASP A 33 0.99 -8.63 -3.35
CA ASP A 33 0.42 -8.97 -4.65
C ASP A 33 0.27 -7.76 -5.61
N ALA A 34 -0.15 -8.05 -6.84
CA ALA A 34 -0.37 -7.03 -7.86
C ALA A 34 -1.56 -6.10 -7.56
N HIS A 35 -2.61 -6.62 -6.92
CA HIS A 35 -3.83 -5.86 -6.65
C HIS A 35 -3.57 -4.73 -5.65
N HIS A 36 -2.79 -5.03 -4.61
CA HIS A 36 -2.44 -4.13 -3.52
C HIS A 36 -1.13 -3.36 -3.76
N ALA A 37 -0.34 -3.72 -4.79
CA ALA A 37 0.88 -3.00 -5.15
C ALA A 37 0.72 -1.46 -5.23
N PRO A 38 -0.37 -0.91 -5.81
CA PRO A 38 -0.56 0.54 -5.84
C PRO A 38 -0.65 1.21 -4.47
N HIS A 39 -0.99 0.48 -3.40
CA HIS A 39 -0.96 0.99 -2.03
C HIS A 39 0.43 1.43 -1.58
N TYR A 40 1.48 1.09 -2.35
CA TYR A 40 2.87 1.40 -2.07
C TYR A 40 3.50 2.36 -3.09
N TYR A 41 2.71 2.96 -3.98
CA TYR A 41 3.18 3.98 -4.94
C TYR A 41 3.36 5.36 -4.31
N VAL A 42 3.88 5.40 -3.08
CA VAL A 42 4.15 6.61 -2.30
C VAL A 42 5.43 6.38 -1.46
N PRO A 43 6.09 7.44 -0.97
CA PRO A 43 7.20 7.29 -0.03
C PRO A 43 6.84 6.39 1.15
N ARG A 44 7.81 5.61 1.64
CA ARG A 44 7.55 4.51 2.58
C ARG A 44 6.80 4.95 3.84
N GLU A 45 7.17 6.13 4.34
CA GLU A 45 6.65 6.70 5.59
C GLU A 45 5.42 7.59 5.38
N CYS A 46 4.92 7.74 4.14
CA CYS A 46 3.71 8.48 3.85
C CYS A 46 2.47 7.77 4.46
N PRO A 47 1.73 8.42 5.38
CA PRO A 47 0.49 7.89 5.93
C PRO A 47 -0.59 7.93 4.85
N ARG A 48 -1.36 6.85 4.76
CA ARG A 48 -2.44 6.75 3.77
C ARG A 48 -3.54 5.81 4.20
N VAL A 49 -4.74 6.09 3.70
CA VAL A 49 -5.90 5.22 3.77
C VAL A 49 -6.26 4.82 2.35
N CYS A 50 -6.15 3.53 2.03
CA CYS A 50 -6.61 2.97 0.77
C CYS A 50 -7.97 2.31 1.00
N LEU A 51 -8.93 2.58 0.13
CA LEU A 51 -10.30 2.09 0.20
C LEU A 51 -10.66 1.35 -1.07
N GLU A 52 -11.50 0.33 -0.94
CA GLU A 52 -12.06 -0.42 -2.05
C GLU A 52 -13.52 -0.79 -1.76
N ALA A 53 -14.39 -0.56 -2.73
CA ALA A 53 -15.78 -0.98 -2.67
C ALA A 53 -15.93 -2.41 -3.20
N GLY A 54 -15.86 -3.38 -2.29
CA GLY A 54 -16.01 -4.81 -2.53
C GLY A 54 -17.46 -5.27 -2.75
N GLU A 55 -17.67 -6.58 -2.88
CA GLU A 55 -19.00 -7.19 -3.10
C GLU A 55 -19.94 -7.06 -1.90
N ASP A 56 -19.37 -6.99 -0.71
CA ASP A 56 -20.03 -6.87 0.61
C ASP A 56 -20.14 -5.42 1.10
N THR A 57 -19.60 -4.45 0.36
CA THR A 57 -19.75 -3.03 0.68
C THR A 57 -21.18 -2.57 0.41
N THR A 58 -21.83 -1.96 1.41
CA THR A 58 -23.21 -1.47 1.30
C THR A 58 -23.33 -0.29 0.33
N GLU A 59 -24.48 -0.14 -0.32
CA GLU A 59 -24.75 1.01 -1.21
C GLU A 59 -24.59 2.36 -0.48
N ALA A 60 -24.97 2.43 0.80
CA ALA A 60 -24.81 3.63 1.61
C ALA A 60 -23.33 4.01 1.79
N ASP A 61 -22.45 3.03 2.00
CA ASP A 61 -21.01 3.28 2.10
C ASP A 61 -20.38 3.55 0.71
N VAL A 62 -20.85 2.89 -0.34
CA VAL A 62 -20.45 3.22 -1.72
C VAL A 62 -20.75 4.69 -2.03
N GLU A 63 -21.98 5.14 -1.76
CA GLU A 63 -22.39 6.54 -1.97
C GLU A 63 -21.55 7.50 -1.11
N LYS A 64 -21.37 7.16 0.18
CA LYS A 64 -20.63 8.00 1.14
C LYS A 64 -19.18 8.24 0.72
N PHE A 65 -18.47 7.20 0.26
CA PHE A 65 -17.04 7.32 -0.06
C PHE A 65 -16.81 7.62 -1.55
N PHE A 66 -17.62 7.06 -2.44
CA PHE A 66 -17.42 7.06 -3.89
C PHE A 66 -18.55 7.72 -4.69
N GLY A 67 -19.59 8.29 -4.08
CA GLY A 67 -20.79 8.80 -4.79
C GLY A 67 -20.54 9.90 -5.84
N LEU A 68 -19.37 10.56 -5.81
CA LEU A 68 -18.93 11.53 -6.82
C LEU A 68 -17.83 10.99 -7.75
N SER A 69 -17.57 9.69 -7.72
CA SER A 69 -16.49 9.03 -8.43
C SER A 69 -17.02 7.87 -9.27
N GLU A 70 -16.40 7.65 -10.42
CA GLU A 70 -16.58 6.40 -11.18
C GLU A 70 -15.58 5.32 -10.71
N ALA A 71 -14.57 5.68 -9.91
CA ALA A 71 -13.62 4.73 -9.36
C ALA A 71 -14.22 3.98 -8.17
N ARG A 72 -13.86 2.71 -8.05
CA ARG A 72 -14.20 1.87 -6.88
C ARG A 72 -13.05 1.70 -5.90
N ARG A 73 -11.91 2.32 -6.20
CA ARG A 73 -10.68 2.28 -5.40
C ARG A 73 -10.16 3.68 -5.19
N MET A 74 -9.77 3.98 -3.97
CA MET A 74 -9.30 5.31 -3.58
C MET A 74 -8.08 5.21 -2.68
N MET A 75 -7.14 6.13 -2.84
CA MET A 75 -6.09 6.40 -1.87
C MET A 75 -6.24 7.83 -1.37
N VAL A 76 -6.23 8.00 -0.05
CA VAL A 76 -6.24 9.32 0.60
C VAL A 76 -4.95 9.51 1.36
N ILE A 77 -4.31 10.66 1.13
CA ILE A 77 -3.03 11.06 1.72
C ILE A 77 -3.17 12.43 2.38
N GLU A 78 -2.40 12.72 3.42
CA GLU A 78 -2.34 14.07 3.97
C GLU A 78 -1.66 15.07 3.01
N SER A 79 -2.23 16.25 2.85
CA SER A 79 -1.73 17.29 1.92
C SER A 79 -0.31 17.74 2.23
N GLY A 80 0.14 17.65 3.49
CA GLY A 80 1.52 17.92 3.88
C GLY A 80 2.56 16.99 3.23
N TRP A 81 2.13 15.84 2.68
CA TRP A 81 2.98 14.91 1.93
C TRP A 81 3.01 15.16 0.43
N TYR A 82 2.18 16.05 -0.10
CA TYR A 82 2.02 16.26 -1.55
C TYR A 82 3.35 16.47 -2.27
N GLU A 83 4.16 17.44 -1.83
CA GLU A 83 5.45 17.72 -2.49
C GLU A 83 6.43 16.55 -2.44
N ARG A 84 6.41 15.75 -1.36
CA ARG A 84 7.23 14.54 -1.26
C ARG A 84 6.73 13.47 -2.22
N VAL A 85 5.43 13.23 -2.29
CA VAL A 85 4.85 12.26 -3.24
C VAL A 85 5.11 12.68 -4.68
N ARG A 86 4.99 13.99 -4.98
CA ARG A 86 5.15 14.53 -6.34
C ARG A 86 6.60 14.46 -6.86
N THR A 87 7.59 14.53 -5.97
CA THR A 87 9.01 14.61 -6.35
C THR A 87 9.81 13.35 -6.03
N ALA A 88 9.28 12.46 -5.18
CA ALA A 88 9.95 11.23 -4.82
C ALA A 88 10.00 10.24 -5.99
N CYS A 89 10.84 9.25 -5.80
CA CYS A 89 10.98 8.11 -6.66
C CYS A 89 11.03 6.86 -5.78
N ILE A 90 10.40 5.77 -6.23
CA ILE A 90 10.50 4.46 -5.57
C ILE A 90 10.96 3.41 -6.58
N TYR A 91 11.34 2.26 -6.07
CA TYR A 91 11.77 1.10 -6.83
C TYR A 91 10.84 -0.07 -6.53
N ARG A 92 10.29 -0.65 -7.59
CA ARG A 92 9.52 -1.89 -7.57
C ARG A 92 10.47 -3.06 -7.80
N TYR A 93 10.62 -3.87 -6.76
CA TYR A 93 11.32 -5.14 -6.80
C TYR A 93 10.31 -6.24 -7.06
N SER A 94 10.52 -7.04 -8.09
CA SER A 94 9.61 -8.13 -8.46
C SER A 94 10.23 -9.48 -8.12
N PHE A 95 9.42 -10.39 -7.58
CA PHE A 95 9.82 -11.75 -7.23
C PHE A 95 8.93 -12.78 -7.93
N GLU A 96 9.52 -13.94 -8.21
CA GLU A 96 8.74 -15.14 -8.51
C GLU A 96 8.02 -15.61 -7.24
N PRO A 97 6.79 -16.14 -7.36
CA PRO A 97 5.98 -16.52 -6.20
C PRO A 97 6.43 -17.83 -5.54
N ASP A 98 7.26 -18.65 -6.20
CA ASP A 98 7.58 -20.02 -5.78
C ASP A 98 8.19 -20.12 -4.37
N ASP A 99 8.94 -19.10 -3.95
CA ASP A 99 9.57 -19.01 -2.63
C ASP A 99 8.68 -18.39 -1.54
N PHE A 100 7.45 -17.99 -1.90
CA PHE A 100 6.56 -17.25 -1.03
C PHE A 100 5.29 -18.04 -0.69
N GLU A 101 4.86 -17.90 0.56
CA GLU A 101 3.59 -18.39 1.05
C GLU A 101 2.62 -17.24 1.26
N GLU A 102 1.34 -17.47 0.96
CA GLU A 102 0.26 -16.51 1.29
C GLU A 102 0.16 -16.37 2.81
N PHE A 103 0.30 -15.15 3.32
CA PHE A 103 0.21 -14.86 4.75
C PHE A 103 -1.15 -14.29 5.13
N ASP A 104 -1.64 -13.33 4.34
CA ASP A 104 -2.96 -12.73 4.49
C ASP A 104 -3.50 -12.33 3.12
N ARG A 105 -4.47 -13.11 2.63
CA ARG A 105 -5.08 -12.90 1.34
C ARG A 105 -5.82 -11.56 1.23
N ASN A 106 -6.46 -11.12 2.31
CA ASN A 106 -7.25 -9.89 2.30
C ASN A 106 -6.36 -8.66 2.25
N ALA A 107 -5.16 -8.75 2.84
CA ALA A 107 -4.15 -7.70 2.77
C ALA A 107 -3.18 -7.85 1.58
N GLY A 108 -3.28 -8.94 0.81
CA GLY A 108 -2.39 -9.27 -0.30
C GLY A 108 -0.96 -9.60 0.14
N TYR A 109 -0.75 -10.00 1.40
CA TYR A 109 0.56 -10.24 1.97
C TYR A 109 1.05 -11.65 1.72
N TYR A 110 2.32 -11.72 1.31
CA TYR A 110 3.06 -12.94 1.10
C TYR A 110 4.38 -12.87 1.85
N VAL A 111 4.85 -14.01 2.34
CA VAL A 111 6.08 -14.12 3.12
C VAL A 111 6.98 -15.23 2.62
N ALA A 112 8.28 -14.99 2.63
CA ALA A 112 9.30 -16.02 2.46
C ALA A 112 10.13 -16.10 3.75
N MET A 113 10.47 -17.33 4.19
CA MET A 113 11.32 -17.55 5.36
C MET A 113 12.82 -17.63 4.99
N GLN A 114 13.13 -17.61 3.70
CA GLN A 114 14.48 -17.59 3.15
C GLN A 114 14.82 -16.25 2.50
N THR A 115 16.12 -16.06 2.25
CA THR A 115 16.60 -14.93 1.44
C THR A 115 16.12 -15.08 0.01
N VAL A 116 15.57 -14.00 -0.55
CA VAL A 116 15.08 -13.95 -1.94
C VAL A 116 15.80 -12.87 -2.72
N VAL A 117 15.95 -13.10 -4.02
CA VAL A 117 16.58 -12.17 -4.96
C VAL A 117 15.52 -11.66 -5.93
N PRO A 118 15.38 -10.35 -6.13
CA PRO A 118 14.42 -9.81 -7.10
C PRO A 118 14.85 -10.19 -8.52
N VAL A 119 13.90 -10.66 -9.33
CA VAL A 119 14.13 -10.96 -10.75
C VAL A 119 14.07 -9.73 -11.64
N GLN A 120 13.46 -8.64 -11.15
CA GLN A 120 13.38 -7.37 -11.83
C GLN A 120 13.35 -6.21 -10.83
N VAL A 121 14.00 -5.10 -11.18
CA VAL A 121 13.94 -3.84 -10.45
C VAL A 121 13.52 -2.74 -11.42
N GLU A 122 12.44 -2.02 -11.10
CA GLU A 122 11.93 -0.93 -11.90
C GLU A 122 11.83 0.35 -11.10
N ARG A 123 12.28 1.46 -11.69
CA ARG A 123 12.21 2.79 -11.10
C ARG A 123 10.89 3.47 -11.47
N ILE A 124 10.13 3.90 -10.47
CA ILE A 124 8.87 4.64 -10.65
C ILE A 124 9.11 6.09 -10.22
N ASN A 125 9.10 7.00 -11.20
CA ASN A 125 9.36 8.43 -10.98
C ASN A 125 8.08 9.27 -10.84
N ASP A 126 7.01 8.89 -11.52
CA ASP A 126 5.72 9.57 -11.46
C ASP A 126 4.76 8.75 -10.59
N LEU A 127 4.87 8.96 -9.29
CA LEU A 127 4.08 8.23 -8.28
C LEU A 127 2.58 8.52 -8.43
N VAL A 128 2.22 9.78 -8.66
CA VAL A 128 0.83 10.20 -8.87
C VAL A 128 0.29 9.56 -10.15
N GLY A 129 1.01 9.68 -11.26
CA GLY A 129 0.63 9.05 -12.53
C GLY A 129 0.47 7.54 -12.41
N ALA A 130 1.37 6.86 -11.69
CA ALA A 130 1.29 5.42 -11.46
C ALA A 130 0.03 5.00 -10.67
N ILE A 131 -0.38 5.79 -9.67
CA ILE A 131 -1.61 5.56 -8.91
C ILE A 131 -2.84 5.73 -9.83
N LEU A 132 -2.89 6.81 -10.59
CA LEU A 132 -4.02 7.11 -11.48
C LEU A 132 -4.14 6.07 -12.60
N GLN A 133 -3.02 5.64 -13.19
CA GLN A 133 -2.99 4.57 -14.20
C GLN A 133 -3.46 3.22 -13.65
N ALA A 134 -3.34 2.98 -12.34
CA ALA A 134 -3.90 1.80 -11.67
C ALA A 134 -5.42 1.89 -11.44
N GLY A 135 -6.09 2.95 -11.92
CA GLY A 135 -7.52 3.16 -11.74
C GLY A 135 -7.91 3.53 -10.30
N ILE A 136 -6.96 4.09 -9.53
CA ILE A 136 -7.19 4.53 -8.16
C ILE A 136 -7.39 6.03 -8.13
N GLU A 137 -8.51 6.46 -7.54
CA GLU A 137 -8.72 7.87 -7.26
C GLU A 137 -7.79 8.32 -6.13
N LEU A 138 -6.98 9.35 -6.40
CA LEU A 138 -6.07 9.92 -5.40
C LEU A 138 -6.68 11.21 -4.82
N ARG A 139 -6.89 11.23 -3.50
CA ARG A 139 -7.34 12.43 -2.77
C ARG A 139 -6.27 12.90 -1.79
N PHE A 140 -6.20 14.22 -1.61
CA PHE A 140 -5.42 14.85 -0.55
C PHE A 140 -6.35 15.53 0.46
N THR A 141 -6.04 15.41 1.75
CA THR A 141 -6.80 15.99 2.87
C THR A 141 -5.85 16.63 3.89
N PRO A 142 -6.25 17.67 4.65
CA PRO A 142 -5.40 18.18 5.74
C PRO A 142 -5.11 17.16 6.85
N SER A 143 -6.04 16.22 7.12
CA SER A 143 -5.86 15.16 8.12
C SER A 143 -6.60 13.89 7.71
N LEU A 144 -5.99 12.74 7.98
CA LEU A 144 -6.60 11.42 7.77
C LEU A 144 -7.44 10.94 8.95
N LEU A 145 -7.41 11.61 10.11
CA LEU A 145 -8.11 11.12 11.31
C LEU A 145 -9.63 11.04 11.15
N PRO A 146 -10.33 12.06 10.61
CA PRO A 146 -11.77 11.96 10.42
C PRO A 146 -12.14 10.82 9.45
N LEU A 147 -11.33 10.64 8.40
CA LEU A 147 -11.54 9.54 7.45
C LEU A 147 -11.36 8.19 8.12
N LYS A 148 -10.30 8.02 8.94
CA LYS A 148 -10.06 6.79 9.69
C LYS A 148 -11.28 6.38 10.54
N GLU A 149 -11.85 7.32 11.29
CA GLU A 149 -13.02 7.05 12.14
C GLU A 149 -14.21 6.57 11.32
N GLN A 150 -14.48 7.22 10.19
CA GLN A 150 -15.60 6.88 9.31
C GLN A 150 -15.40 5.53 8.61
N VAL A 151 -14.17 5.19 8.23
CA VAL A 151 -13.82 3.94 7.55
C VAL A 151 -13.94 2.75 8.51
N LEU A 152 -13.48 2.91 9.77
CA LEU A 152 -13.59 1.85 10.79
C LEU A 152 -15.04 1.50 11.14
N ALA A 153 -15.99 2.43 10.92
CA ALA A 153 -17.41 2.25 11.17
C ALA A 153 -18.22 1.85 9.91
N SER A 154 -17.55 1.43 8.83
CA SER A 154 -18.16 1.17 7.53
C SER A 154 -17.88 -0.25 7.02
N THR A 155 -18.46 -0.57 5.86
CA THR A 155 -18.34 -1.86 5.16
C THR A 155 -17.39 -1.83 3.96
N VAL A 156 -16.69 -0.70 3.72
CA VAL A 156 -15.66 -0.66 2.68
C VAL A 156 -14.45 -1.49 3.09
N HIS A 157 -13.79 -2.10 2.12
CA HIS A 157 -12.49 -2.73 2.37
C HIS A 157 -11.45 -1.62 2.48
N PHE A 158 -10.49 -1.78 3.41
CA PHE A 158 -9.51 -0.74 3.63
C PHE A 158 -8.13 -1.27 4.02
N SER A 159 -7.13 -0.46 3.71
CA SER A 159 -5.76 -0.57 4.24
C SER A 159 -5.35 0.76 4.82
N MET A 160 -5.03 0.78 6.12
CA MET A 160 -4.51 1.96 6.80
C MET A 160 -3.01 1.77 7.07
N ILE A 161 -2.18 2.50 6.34
CA ILE A 161 -0.73 2.26 6.31
C ILE A 161 0.00 3.49 6.87
N ARG A 162 0.96 3.25 7.76
CA ARG A 162 1.76 4.30 8.45
C ARG A 162 0.94 5.37 9.16
N MET A 163 -0.28 5.06 9.63
CA MET A 163 -1.14 6.03 10.34
C MET A 163 -0.51 6.69 11.56
N ARG A 164 0.52 6.08 12.17
CA ARG A 164 1.32 6.71 13.23
C ARG A 164 2.07 7.99 12.80
N ASN A 165 2.24 8.20 11.49
CA ASN A 165 2.85 9.37 10.88
C ASN A 165 1.80 10.38 10.39
N ALA A 166 0.51 10.10 10.57
CA ALA A 166 -0.56 11.05 10.28
C ALA A 166 -0.53 12.20 11.29
N THR A 167 -0.92 13.38 10.84
CA THR A 167 -0.98 14.59 11.66
C THR A 167 -2.17 14.48 12.62
N LEU A 168 -1.90 14.71 13.90
CA LEU A 168 -2.91 14.72 14.97
C LEU A 168 -3.80 15.96 14.91
#